data_AF-A0A6F9CW82-F1
#
_entry.id   AF-A0A6F9CW82-F1
#
_cell.length_a   1.000
_cell.length_b   1.000
_cell.length_c   1.000
_cell.angle_alpha   90.00
_cell.angle_beta   90.00
_cell.angle_gamma   90.00
#
_symmetry.space_group_name_H-M   'P 1'
#
loop_
_entity.id
_entity.type
_entity.pdbx_description
1 polymer ?
#
loop_
_entity_poly.entity_id
_entity_poly.type
_entity_poly.pdbx_seq_one_letter_code
_entity_poly.pdbx_strand_id
1 'polypeptide(L)'
;MALVMEPISKWTPKQVLDWMKGLDDCLQQYIKNFEREKINGEQLLHITHQELEELGVTRIGHQELILEAVDLLCALNYGLETENLRTLSHKLNASAKNLQNFITGRRRGGHYDGRASRRLPNDFLTSVVDLIGAAKNLLAWLDRSPFVSVTEYSLLKNNIVQLCLELTTIVQQDCTVYETENKILHVVSFESFFMGFTAHKDTQGFTNLPINH
;
A
#
# COMPACT_ATOMS: atom_id res chain seq x y z
N MET A 1 -7.63 4.35 -21.34
CA MET A 1 -8.65 4.43 -20.27
C MET A 1 -8.13 3.63 -19.10
N ALA A 2 -7.88 4.30 -17.97
CA ALA A 2 -7.37 3.66 -16.77
C ALA A 2 -8.38 2.60 -16.31
N LEU A 3 -7.95 1.35 -16.15
CA LEU A 3 -8.73 0.36 -15.43
C LEU A 3 -8.65 0.74 -13.95
N VAL A 4 -9.56 1.63 -13.54
CA VAL A 4 -10.07 1.67 -12.18
C VAL A 4 -10.38 0.23 -11.84
N MET A 5 -9.80 -0.34 -10.77
CA MET A 5 -10.32 -1.59 -10.22
C MET A 5 -11.81 -1.35 -10.03
N GLU A 6 -12.62 -1.97 -10.87
CA GLU A 6 -14.04 -1.72 -10.86
C GLU A 6 -14.54 -2.18 -9.50
N PRO A 7 -15.27 -1.32 -8.76
CA PRO A 7 -15.71 -1.65 -7.42
C PRO A 7 -16.44 -2.99 -7.46
N ILE A 8 -16.20 -3.83 -6.45
CA ILE A 8 -16.77 -5.19 -6.44
C ILE A 8 -18.29 -5.15 -6.61
N SER A 9 -18.96 -4.12 -6.10
CA SER A 9 -20.40 -3.92 -6.27
C SER A 9 -20.87 -3.90 -7.74
N LYS A 10 -19.97 -3.66 -8.70
CA LYS A 10 -20.26 -3.69 -10.15
C LYS A 10 -19.81 -4.97 -10.84
N TRP A 11 -19.24 -5.94 -10.13
CA TRP A 11 -18.82 -7.19 -10.73
C TRP A 11 -20.00 -7.92 -11.34
N THR A 12 -19.81 -8.32 -12.59
CA THR A 12 -20.71 -9.23 -13.30
C THR A 12 -20.67 -10.62 -12.65
N PRO A 13 -21.72 -11.44 -12.85
CA PRO A 13 -21.71 -12.82 -12.35
C PRO A 13 -20.49 -13.61 -12.83
N LYS A 14 -20.02 -13.36 -14.06
CA LYS A 14 -18.80 -14.00 -14.58
C LYS A 14 -17.57 -13.67 -13.74
N GLN A 15 -17.39 -12.41 -13.33
CA GLN A 15 -16.28 -12.00 -12.48
C GLN A 15 -16.36 -12.65 -11.09
N VAL A 16 -17.57 -12.80 -10.53
CA VAL A 16 -17.78 -13.55 -9.27
C VAL A 16 -17.36 -15.02 -9.43
N LEU A 17 -17.74 -15.67 -10.53
CA LEU A 17 -17.32 -17.06 -10.79
C LEU A 17 -15.81 -17.20 -10.98
N ASP A 18 -15.20 -16.24 -11.68
CA ASP A 18 -13.74 -16.24 -11.87
C ASP A 18 -13.00 -16.01 -10.54
N TRP A 19 -13.55 -15.20 -9.63
CA TRP A 19 -13.05 -15.08 -8.25
C TRP A 19 -13.22 -16.38 -7.47
N MET A 20 -14.38 -17.04 -7.51
CA MET A 20 -14.62 -18.30 -6.81
C MET A 20 -13.66 -19.43 -7.22
N LYS A 21 -13.23 -19.45 -8.49
CA LYS A 21 -12.22 -20.41 -8.98
C LYS A 21 -10.86 -20.28 -8.29
N GLY A 22 -10.58 -19.12 -7.68
CA GLY A 22 -9.36 -18.89 -6.91
C GLY A 22 -9.46 -19.29 -5.44
N LEU A 23 -10.63 -19.72 -4.96
CA LEU A 23 -10.83 -20.20 -3.58
C LEU A 23 -10.43 -21.68 -3.44
N ASP A 24 -10.40 -22.18 -2.20
CA ASP A 24 -10.06 -23.57 -1.88
C ASP A 24 -10.82 -24.61 -2.73
N ASP A 25 -10.14 -25.72 -3.05
CA ASP A 25 -10.67 -26.81 -3.88
C ASP A 25 -12.00 -27.37 -3.34
N CYS A 26 -12.19 -27.34 -2.02
CA CYS A 26 -13.42 -27.81 -1.37
C CYS A 26 -14.65 -26.95 -1.68
N LEU A 27 -14.46 -25.71 -2.17
CA LEU A 27 -15.51 -24.76 -2.52
C LEU A 27 -15.89 -24.80 -3.99
N GLN A 28 -15.06 -25.40 -4.85
CA GLN A 28 -15.26 -25.45 -6.31
C GLN A 28 -16.58 -26.14 -6.71
N GLN A 29 -17.07 -27.05 -5.87
CA GLN A 29 -18.36 -27.73 -6.06
C GLN A 29 -19.58 -26.77 -6.07
N TYR A 30 -19.45 -25.58 -5.48
CA TYR A 30 -20.55 -24.60 -5.38
C TYR A 30 -20.62 -23.63 -6.55
N ILE A 31 -19.59 -23.56 -7.40
CA ILE A 31 -19.51 -22.63 -8.53
C ILE A 31 -20.74 -22.73 -9.43
N LYS A 32 -21.22 -23.94 -9.72
CA LYS A 32 -22.41 -24.16 -10.57
C LYS A 32 -23.68 -23.58 -9.96
N ASN A 33 -23.77 -23.51 -8.64
CA ASN A 33 -24.93 -22.92 -7.96
C ASN A 33 -24.87 -21.39 -8.06
N PHE A 34 -23.71 -20.79 -7.82
CA PHE A 34 -23.51 -19.35 -8.02
C PHE A 34 -23.72 -18.92 -9.47
N GLU A 35 -23.33 -19.76 -10.44
CA GLU A 35 -23.57 -19.52 -11.87
C GLU A 35 -25.06 -19.55 -12.20
N ARG A 36 -25.78 -20.55 -11.69
CA ARG A 36 -27.22 -20.72 -11.90
C ARG A 36 -28.02 -19.55 -11.32
N GLU A 37 -27.70 -19.15 -10.09
CA GLU A 37 -28.37 -18.02 -9.41
C GLU A 37 -27.85 -16.65 -9.86
N LYS A 38 -26.81 -16.63 -10.72
CA LYS A 38 -26.22 -15.41 -11.30
C LYS A 38 -25.81 -14.38 -10.24
N ILE A 39 -25.16 -14.83 -9.19
CA ILE A 39 -24.69 -13.97 -8.10
C ILE A 39 -23.75 -12.90 -8.66
N ASN A 40 -24.14 -11.64 -8.52
CA ASN A 40 -23.31 -10.49 -8.89
C ASN A 40 -22.48 -10.00 -7.70
N GLY A 41 -21.61 -9.02 -7.93
CA GLY A 41 -20.73 -8.55 -6.88
C GLY A 41 -21.42 -7.80 -5.73
N GLU A 42 -22.54 -7.09 -5.98
CA GLU A 42 -23.32 -6.47 -4.91
C GLU A 42 -23.93 -7.51 -3.97
N GLN A 43 -24.46 -8.60 -4.53
CA GLN A 43 -24.97 -9.73 -3.76
C GLN A 43 -23.86 -10.46 -3.01
N LEU A 44 -22.71 -10.69 -3.66
CA LEU A 44 -21.56 -11.33 -3.03
C LEU A 44 -21.09 -10.56 -1.79
N LEU A 45 -21.03 -9.23 -1.86
CA LEU A 45 -20.58 -8.37 -0.76
C LEU A 45 -21.50 -8.40 0.47
N HIS A 46 -22.79 -8.72 0.28
CA HIS A 46 -23.78 -8.74 1.35
C HIS A 46 -24.23 -10.15 1.70
N ILE A 47 -23.54 -11.16 1.18
CA ILE A 47 -23.97 -12.56 1.29
C ILE A 47 -23.98 -13.00 2.76
N THR A 48 -25.08 -13.62 3.16
CA THR A 48 -25.31 -14.09 4.53
C THR A 48 -25.19 -15.61 4.63
N HIS A 49 -25.07 -16.15 5.85
CA HIS A 49 -25.15 -17.60 6.10
C HIS A 49 -26.41 -18.21 5.49
N GLN A 50 -27.55 -17.53 5.60
CA GLN A 50 -28.82 -18.01 5.07
C GLN A 50 -28.79 -18.08 3.53
N GLU A 51 -28.29 -17.04 2.85
CA GLU A 51 -28.19 -17.05 1.38
C GLU A 51 -27.19 -18.09 0.88
N LEU A 52 -26.13 -18.37 1.65
CA LEU A 52 -25.20 -19.47 1.36
C LEU A 52 -25.89 -20.84 1.47
N GLU A 53 -26.77 -21.05 2.45
CA GLU A 53 -27.59 -22.26 2.53
C GLU A 53 -28.52 -22.41 1.32
N GLU A 54 -29.17 -21.32 0.90
CA GLU A 54 -30.04 -21.29 -0.28
C GLU A 54 -29.25 -21.58 -1.57
N LEU A 55 -27.97 -21.19 -1.62
CA LEU A 55 -27.01 -21.54 -2.68
C LEU A 55 -26.45 -22.97 -2.58
N GLY A 56 -26.91 -23.76 -1.60
CA GLY A 56 -26.53 -25.16 -1.39
C GLY A 56 -25.24 -25.34 -0.58
N VAL A 57 -24.69 -24.28 0.01
CA VAL A 57 -23.55 -24.33 0.93
C VAL A 57 -24.08 -24.58 2.35
N THR A 58 -24.43 -25.82 2.66
CA THR A 58 -25.03 -26.19 3.97
C THR A 58 -24.00 -26.50 5.07
N ARG A 59 -22.72 -26.66 4.70
CA ARG A 59 -21.66 -26.96 5.66
C ARG A 59 -21.16 -25.66 6.28
N ILE A 60 -21.33 -25.51 7.58
CA ILE A 60 -20.88 -24.33 8.34
C ILE A 60 -19.41 -23.99 8.02
N GLY A 61 -18.50 -24.97 8.04
CA GLY A 61 -17.09 -24.71 7.72
C GLY A 61 -16.85 -24.18 6.30
N HIS A 62 -17.68 -24.54 5.32
CA HIS A 62 -17.56 -23.99 3.96
C HIS A 62 -18.18 -22.58 3.87
N GLN A 63 -19.25 -22.32 4.64
CA GLN A 63 -19.82 -20.98 4.75
C GLN A 63 -18.80 -20.00 5.35
N GLU A 64 -18.14 -20.39 6.44
CA GLU A 64 -17.11 -19.57 7.09
C GLU A 64 -15.94 -19.25 6.14
N LEU A 65 -15.46 -20.23 5.36
CA LEU A 65 -14.40 -19.98 4.37
C LEU A 65 -14.82 -18.97 3.29
N ILE A 66 -16.06 -19.07 2.79
CA ILE A 66 -16.56 -18.13 1.79
C ILE A 66 -16.73 -16.74 2.40
N LEU A 67 -17.30 -16.64 3.60
CA LEU A 67 -17.50 -15.36 4.30
C LEU A 67 -16.16 -14.70 4.65
N GLU A 68 -15.17 -15.46 5.11
CA GLU A 68 -13.81 -14.96 5.34
C GLU A 68 -13.18 -14.44 4.03
N ALA A 69 -13.35 -15.16 2.92
CA ALA A 69 -12.88 -14.71 1.62
C ALA A 69 -13.59 -13.43 1.14
N VAL A 70 -14.90 -13.29 1.41
CA VAL A 70 -15.68 -12.08 1.13
C VAL A 70 -15.21 -10.92 2.02
N ASP A 71 -14.95 -11.15 3.30
CA ASP A 71 -14.42 -10.12 4.22
C ASP A 71 -13.04 -9.62 3.77
N LEU A 72 -12.15 -10.53 3.34
CA LEU A 72 -10.86 -10.16 2.75
C LEU A 72 -11.03 -9.36 1.45
N LEU A 73 -11.98 -9.76 0.61
CA LEU A 73 -12.31 -9.08 -0.63
C LEU A 73 -12.88 -7.67 -0.36
N CYS A 74 -13.75 -7.52 0.65
CA CYS A 74 -14.25 -6.26 1.18
C CYS A 74 -13.10 -5.39 1.71
N ALA A 75 -12.22 -5.95 2.55
CA ALA A 75 -11.07 -5.24 3.10
C ALA A 75 -10.13 -4.72 1.99
N LEU A 76 -9.95 -5.49 0.91
CA LEU A 76 -9.24 -5.04 -0.27
C LEU A 76 -9.95 -3.87 -0.97
N ASN A 77 -11.27 -3.93 -1.14
CA ASN A 77 -12.04 -2.90 -1.83
C ASN A 77 -12.22 -1.61 -1.01
N TYR A 78 -12.50 -1.72 0.29
CA TYR A 78 -12.62 -0.58 1.22
C TYR A 78 -11.25 -0.03 1.64
N GLY A 79 -10.24 -0.88 1.82
CA GLY A 79 -8.85 -0.47 2.05
C GLY A 79 -8.26 0.31 0.87
N LEU A 80 -8.85 0.17 -0.33
CA LEU A 80 -8.51 0.96 -1.51
C LEU A 80 -9.27 2.31 -1.61
N GLU A 81 -10.39 2.50 -0.90
CA GLU A 81 -11.19 3.73 -0.99
C GLU A 81 -10.80 4.82 0.01
N THR A 82 -10.22 4.50 1.18
CA THR A 82 -9.87 5.53 2.19
C THR A 82 -8.37 5.82 2.32
N GLU A 83 -7.50 4.82 2.20
CA GLU A 83 -6.03 4.98 2.12
C GLU A 83 -5.40 3.87 1.27
N ASN A 84 -5.37 4.05 -0.05
CA ASN A 84 -4.68 3.13 -0.96
C ASN A 84 -3.18 3.43 -1.08
N LEU A 85 -2.41 2.47 -1.61
CA LEU A 85 -0.98 2.60 -1.91
C LEU A 85 -0.61 3.92 -2.60
N ARG A 86 -1.49 4.42 -3.50
CA ARG A 86 -1.29 5.69 -4.20
C ARG A 86 -1.37 6.89 -3.24
N THR A 87 -2.37 6.94 -2.36
CA THR A 87 -2.48 8.03 -1.36
C THR A 87 -1.34 8.01 -0.35
N LEU A 88 -0.93 6.83 0.12
CA LEU A 88 0.21 6.69 1.06
C LEU A 88 1.54 7.06 0.38
N SER A 89 1.76 6.60 -0.85
CA SER A 89 2.91 7.01 -1.66
C SER A 89 2.92 8.52 -1.91
N HIS A 90 1.75 9.12 -2.16
CA HIS A 90 1.64 10.57 -2.35
C HIS A 90 1.94 11.34 -1.06
N LYS A 91 1.43 10.89 0.10
CA LYS A 91 1.74 11.48 1.41
C LYS A 91 3.23 11.39 1.73
N LEU A 92 3.87 10.25 1.47
CA LEU A 92 5.31 10.07 1.61
C LEU A 92 6.09 11.08 0.74
N ASN A 93 5.71 11.19 -0.54
CA ASN A 93 6.33 12.13 -1.47
C ASN A 93 6.15 13.60 -1.06
N ALA A 94 4.93 13.96 -0.63
CA ALA A 94 4.65 15.31 -0.17
C ALA A 94 5.52 15.66 1.04
N SER A 95 5.63 14.74 2.01
CA SER A 95 6.48 14.90 3.20
C SER A 95 7.96 15.03 2.82
N ALA A 96 8.45 14.20 1.90
CA ALA A 96 9.82 14.25 1.39
C ALA A 96 10.13 15.58 0.68
N LYS A 97 9.22 16.07 -0.17
CA LYS A 97 9.34 17.36 -0.85
C LYS A 97 9.27 18.53 0.13
N ASN A 98 8.40 18.47 1.13
CA ASN A 98 8.30 19.49 2.16
C ASN A 98 9.61 19.63 2.93
N LEU A 99 10.23 18.50 3.32
CA LEU A 99 11.54 18.48 3.97
C LEU A 99 12.63 19.06 3.06
N GLN A 100 12.68 18.69 1.79
CA GLN A 100 13.63 19.25 0.81
C GLN A 100 13.45 20.76 0.62
N ASN A 101 12.20 21.23 0.50
CA ASN A 101 11.87 22.64 0.34
C ASN A 101 12.24 23.44 1.58
N PHE A 102 12.03 22.87 2.77
CA PHE A 102 12.39 23.48 4.03
C PHE A 102 13.92 23.67 4.16
N ILE A 103 14.70 22.63 3.83
CA ILE A 103 16.17 22.70 3.79
C ILE A 103 16.64 23.75 2.77
N THR A 104 16.11 23.69 1.56
CA THR A 104 16.51 24.59 0.46
C THR A 104 16.12 26.04 0.76
N GLY A 105 14.94 26.26 1.35
CA GLY A 105 14.45 27.57 1.76
C GLY A 105 15.34 28.20 2.83
N ARG A 106 15.75 27.44 3.86
CA ARG A 106 16.69 27.94 4.88
C ARG A 106 18.04 28.33 4.30
N ARG A 107 18.58 27.54 3.38
CA ARG A 107 19.87 27.82 2.73
C ARG A 107 19.86 29.08 1.87
N ARG A 108 18.70 29.48 1.35
CA ARG A 108 18.53 30.71 0.57
C ARG A 108 18.36 31.96 1.44
N GLY A 109 18.09 31.80 2.73
CA GLY A 109 17.95 32.90 3.67
C GLY A 109 19.30 33.54 4.02
N GLY A 110 19.37 34.86 4.06
CA GLY A 110 20.62 35.61 4.32
C GLY A 110 21.24 35.43 5.71
N HIS A 111 20.58 34.72 6.64
CA HIS A 111 21.02 34.48 8.02
C HIS A 111 21.21 32.98 8.33
N TYR A 112 21.61 32.17 7.33
CA TYR A 112 21.87 30.74 7.54
C TYR A 112 23.16 30.50 8.34
N ASP A 113 23.04 30.01 9.57
CA ASP A 113 24.16 29.70 10.47
C ASP A 113 24.49 28.20 10.54
N GLY A 114 23.94 27.37 9.64
CA GLY A 114 23.96 25.92 9.76
C GLY A 114 25.35 25.26 9.69
N ARG A 115 26.39 26.00 9.28
CA ARG A 115 27.80 25.53 9.35
C ARG A 115 28.42 25.70 10.74
N ALA A 116 27.92 26.62 11.56
CA ALA A 116 28.38 26.85 12.93
C ALA A 116 27.44 26.22 13.96
N SER A 117 26.15 26.14 13.65
CA SER A 117 25.14 25.54 14.52
C SER A 117 25.15 24.00 14.42
N ARG A 118 24.97 23.36 15.58
CA ARG A 118 24.70 21.92 15.75
C ARG A 118 23.27 21.65 16.21
N ARG A 119 22.50 22.70 16.50
CA ARG A 119 21.13 22.58 17.00
C ARG A 119 20.15 22.60 15.85
N LEU A 120 19.48 21.48 15.62
CA LEU A 120 18.42 21.37 14.62
C LEU A 120 17.18 22.16 15.06
N PRO A 121 16.61 23.01 14.18
CA PRO A 121 15.36 23.70 14.48
C PRO A 121 14.17 22.75 14.64
N ASN A 122 13.20 23.08 15.50
CA ASN A 122 12.08 22.19 15.79
C ASN A 122 11.25 21.84 14.54
N ASP A 123 10.98 22.81 13.67
CA ASP A 123 10.21 22.57 12.43
C ASP A 123 10.91 21.59 11.47
N PHE A 124 12.25 21.54 11.52
CA PHE A 124 13.02 20.54 10.80
C PHE A 124 12.75 19.14 11.35
N LEU A 125 12.82 19.00 12.68
CA LEU A 125 12.62 17.73 13.37
C LEU A 125 11.18 17.24 13.15
N THR A 126 10.19 18.13 13.23
CA THR A 126 8.79 17.83 12.89
C THR A 126 8.68 17.30 11.46
N SER A 127 9.29 17.98 10.49
CA SER A 127 9.27 17.54 9.09
C SER A 127 9.91 16.16 8.87
N VAL A 128 10.97 15.83 9.62
CA VAL A 128 11.59 14.49 9.59
C VAL A 128 10.67 13.45 10.23
N VAL A 129 10.04 13.77 11.37
CA VAL A 129 9.08 12.90 12.06
C VAL A 129 7.87 12.62 11.16
N ASP A 130 7.34 13.63 10.48
CA ASP A 130 6.21 13.49 9.55
C ASP A 130 6.57 12.56 8.38
N LEU A 131 7.78 12.71 7.82
CA LEU A 131 8.28 11.82 6.76
C LEU A 131 8.42 10.36 7.24
N ILE A 132 9.00 10.15 8.42
CA ILE A 132 9.12 8.82 9.03
C ILE A 132 7.71 8.24 9.31
N GLY A 133 6.78 9.07 9.79
CA GLY A 133 5.39 8.66 10.02
C GLY A 133 4.70 8.19 8.75
N ALA A 134 4.82 8.95 7.65
CA ALA A 134 4.29 8.56 6.35
C ALA A 134 4.91 7.25 5.83
N ALA A 135 6.23 7.07 6.01
CA ALA A 135 6.95 5.85 5.65
C ALA A 135 6.47 4.63 6.45
N LYS A 136 6.32 4.77 7.77
CA LYS A 136 5.79 3.71 8.64
C LYS A 136 4.36 3.32 8.30
N ASN A 137 3.51 4.29 7.98
CA ASN A 137 2.13 4.01 7.57
C ASN A 137 2.08 3.23 6.24
N LEU A 138 2.95 3.57 5.28
CA LEU A 138 3.09 2.82 4.03
C LEU A 138 3.58 1.39 4.28
N LEU A 139 4.58 1.20 5.15
CA LEU A 139 5.08 -0.12 5.53
C LEU A 139 3.98 -0.96 6.20
N ALA A 140 3.28 -0.39 7.17
CA ALA A 140 2.19 -1.06 7.88
C ALA A 140 1.03 -1.45 6.94
N TRP A 141 0.82 -0.71 5.86
CA TRP A 141 -0.15 -1.07 4.82
C TRP A 141 0.34 -2.26 3.98
N LEU A 142 1.62 -2.29 3.61
CA LEU A 142 2.24 -3.40 2.86
C LEU A 142 2.37 -4.68 3.70
N ASP A 143 2.36 -4.59 5.03
CA ASP A 143 2.41 -5.74 5.94
C ASP A 143 1.04 -6.40 6.18
N ARG A 144 -0.03 -5.87 5.61
CA ARG A 144 -1.36 -6.49 5.65
C ARG A 144 -1.47 -7.60 4.60
N SER A 145 -2.26 -8.64 4.90
CA SER A 145 -2.66 -9.64 3.92
C SER A 145 -3.49 -8.97 2.79
N PRO A 146 -3.33 -9.37 1.52
CA PRO A 146 -2.45 -10.41 0.97
C PRO A 146 -1.04 -9.91 0.61
N PHE A 147 -0.72 -8.62 0.80
CA PHE A 147 0.56 -8.03 0.38
C PHE A 147 1.78 -8.58 1.13
N VAL A 148 1.58 -9.12 2.33
CA VAL A 148 2.63 -9.76 3.11
C VAL A 148 3.26 -10.97 2.40
N SER A 149 2.50 -11.73 1.60
CA SER A 149 2.98 -12.91 0.88
C SER A 149 3.53 -12.59 -0.51
N VAL A 150 3.41 -11.34 -0.97
CA VAL A 150 3.89 -10.90 -2.29
C VAL A 150 5.35 -10.46 -2.19
N THR A 151 6.26 -11.32 -2.61
CA THR A 151 7.73 -11.11 -2.57
C THR A 151 8.20 -9.90 -3.39
N GLU A 152 7.41 -9.47 -4.38
CA GLU A 152 7.71 -8.30 -5.22
C GLU A 152 7.76 -6.99 -4.42
N TYR A 153 7.09 -6.93 -3.26
CA TYR A 153 7.15 -5.77 -2.36
C TYR A 153 8.25 -5.87 -1.29
N SER A 154 8.97 -7.00 -1.17
CA SER A 154 10.02 -7.17 -0.15
C SER A 154 11.14 -6.14 -0.29
N LEU A 155 11.55 -5.83 -1.52
CA LEU A 155 12.53 -4.78 -1.78
C LEU A 155 12.02 -3.40 -1.33
N LEU A 156 10.78 -3.07 -1.67
CA LEU A 156 10.15 -1.82 -1.27
C LEU A 156 10.08 -1.69 0.26
N LYS A 157 9.65 -2.74 0.97
CA LYS A 157 9.59 -2.77 2.44
C LYS A 157 10.97 -2.53 3.07
N ASN A 158 11.99 -3.25 2.60
CA ASN A 158 13.36 -3.11 3.12
C ASN A 158 13.89 -1.68 2.95
N ASN A 159 13.57 -1.04 1.84
CA ASN A 159 14.04 0.31 1.59
C ASN A 159 13.27 1.36 2.42
N ILE A 160 11.96 1.19 2.61
CA ILE A 160 11.19 2.04 3.55
C ILE A 160 11.76 1.93 4.98
N VAL A 161 12.13 0.71 5.40
CA VAL A 161 12.80 0.49 6.69
C VAL A 161 14.16 1.19 6.73
N GLN A 162 14.97 1.05 5.67
CA GLN A 162 16.28 1.67 5.56
C GLN A 162 16.18 3.21 5.61
N LEU A 163 15.24 3.82 4.88
CA LEU A 163 14.94 5.26 4.94
C LEU A 163 14.66 5.71 6.37
N CYS A 164 13.79 4.99 7.09
CA CYS A 164 13.46 5.33 8.48
C CYS A 164 14.69 5.26 9.40
N LEU A 165 15.53 4.23 9.23
CA LEU A 165 16.75 4.03 10.02
C LEU A 165 17.78 5.12 9.73
N GLU A 166 18.03 5.42 8.47
CA GLU A 166 18.99 6.44 8.05
C GLU A 166 18.56 7.83 8.52
N LEU A 167 17.29 8.21 8.34
CA LEU A 167 16.79 9.51 8.82
C LEU A 167 16.92 9.65 10.34
N THR A 168 16.58 8.60 11.10
CA THR A 168 16.72 8.59 12.56
C THR A 168 18.18 8.73 12.97
N THR A 169 19.07 7.96 12.32
CA THR A 169 20.50 7.97 12.60
C THR A 169 21.12 9.33 12.31
N ILE A 170 20.79 9.94 11.15
CA ILE A 170 21.32 11.24 10.74
C ILE A 170 20.90 12.34 11.73
N VAL A 171 19.64 12.35 12.18
CA VAL A 171 19.15 13.35 13.15
C VAL A 171 19.77 13.19 14.53
N GLN A 172 20.19 11.97 14.89
CA GLN A 172 20.86 11.67 16.16
C GLN A 172 22.38 11.87 16.12
N GLN A 173 22.98 12.03 14.95
CA GLN A 173 24.41 12.27 14.81
C GLN A 173 24.79 13.68 15.30
N ASP A 174 25.87 13.76 16.09
CA ASP A 174 26.45 15.04 16.50
C ASP A 174 27.32 15.65 15.39
N CYS A 175 26.65 16.18 14.36
CA CYS A 175 27.27 16.93 13.29
C CYS A 175 26.60 18.30 13.09
N THR A 176 27.20 19.16 12.28
CA THR A 176 26.63 20.48 12.01
C THR A 176 25.26 20.36 11.32
N VAL A 177 24.42 21.39 11.46
CA VAL A 177 23.12 21.43 10.77
C VAL A 177 23.32 21.29 9.26
N TYR A 178 24.37 21.89 8.70
CA TYR A 178 24.71 21.79 7.27
C TYR A 178 25.05 20.35 6.83
N GLU A 179 25.84 19.63 7.62
CA GLU A 179 26.17 18.21 7.34
C GLU A 179 24.94 17.31 7.46
N THR A 180 24.13 17.53 8.49
CA THR A 180 22.85 16.82 8.70
C THR A 180 21.92 17.02 7.51
N GLU A 181 21.71 18.27 7.09
CA GLU A 181 20.89 18.61 5.93
C GLU A 181 21.41 17.99 4.62
N ASN A 182 22.74 17.95 4.40
CA ASN A 182 23.31 17.32 3.21
C ASN A 182 23.07 15.81 3.20
N LYS A 183 23.25 15.14 4.34
CA LYS A 183 22.99 13.70 4.47
C LYS A 183 21.51 13.40 4.21
N ILE A 184 20.60 14.17 4.80
CA ILE A 184 19.15 14.00 4.56
C ILE A 184 18.80 14.24 3.10
N LEU A 185 19.31 15.31 2.47
CA LEU A 185 19.05 15.56 1.05
C LEU A 185 19.56 14.40 0.19
N HIS A 186 20.71 13.82 0.50
CA HIS A 186 21.23 12.65 -0.20
C HIS A 186 20.28 11.46 -0.08
N VAL A 187 19.88 11.09 1.13
CA VAL A 187 18.97 9.96 1.40
C VAL A 187 17.63 10.16 0.69
N VAL A 188 17.00 11.32 0.85
CA VAL A 188 15.68 11.61 0.27
C VAL A 188 15.75 11.72 -1.27
N SER A 189 16.88 12.16 -1.84
CA SER A 189 17.08 12.22 -3.30
C SER A 189 17.38 10.85 -3.91
N PHE A 190 18.15 10.01 -3.23
CA PHE A 190 18.46 8.65 -3.68
C PHE A 190 17.21 7.78 -3.66
N GLU A 191 16.37 7.96 -2.64
CA GLU A 191 15.10 7.29 -2.48
C GLU A 191 13.98 7.88 -3.36
N SER A 192 14.20 9.00 -4.04
CA SER A 192 13.26 9.50 -5.06
C SER A 192 13.12 8.54 -6.25
N PHE A 193 14.02 7.55 -6.39
CA PHE A 193 13.91 6.43 -7.32
C PHE A 193 12.79 5.43 -6.95
N PHE A 194 12.32 5.39 -5.68
CA PHE A 194 11.23 4.50 -5.23
C PHE A 194 9.94 4.68 -6.00
N MET A 195 9.65 5.90 -6.44
CA MET A 195 8.39 6.21 -7.11
C MET A 195 8.47 6.13 -8.64
N GLY A 196 9.68 6.02 -9.19
CA GLY A 196 9.87 5.62 -10.57
C GLY A 196 9.37 4.19 -10.79
N PHE A 197 9.46 3.31 -9.79
CA PHE A 197 8.97 1.93 -9.92
C PHE A 197 7.45 1.83 -10.00
N THR A 198 6.72 2.67 -9.26
CA THR A 198 5.25 2.80 -9.42
C THR A 198 4.89 3.41 -10.77
N ALA A 199 5.62 4.43 -11.25
CA ALA A 199 5.31 5.08 -12.53
C ALA A 199 5.77 4.30 -13.78
N HIS A 200 6.83 3.50 -13.67
CA HIS A 200 7.46 2.78 -14.78
C HIS A 200 6.93 1.35 -14.94
N LYS A 201 6.33 0.76 -13.89
CA LYS A 201 5.51 -0.46 -14.01
C LYS A 201 4.07 -0.16 -14.42
N ASP A 202 3.60 1.08 -14.29
CA ASP A 202 2.36 1.54 -14.97
C ASP A 202 2.55 1.65 -16.49
N THR A 203 3.78 1.67 -17.00
CA THR A 203 4.10 1.81 -18.44
C THR A 203 4.54 0.52 -19.13
N GLN A 204 4.95 -0.53 -18.40
CA GLN A 204 5.31 -1.83 -18.97
C GLN A 204 4.55 -2.92 -18.22
N GLY A 205 3.62 -3.55 -18.93
CA GLY A 205 2.52 -4.33 -18.37
C GLY A 205 2.91 -5.42 -17.38
N PHE A 206 2.13 -5.51 -16.30
CA PHE A 206 1.88 -6.76 -15.58
C PHE A 206 1.00 -7.67 -16.45
N THR A 207 1.56 -8.12 -17.57
CA THR A 207 1.15 -9.36 -18.21
C THR A 207 2.05 -10.45 -17.65
N ASN A 208 1.44 -11.52 -17.13
CA ASN A 208 2.04 -12.78 -16.65
C ASN A 208 2.41 -12.82 -15.15
N LEU A 209 1.42 -13.17 -14.33
CA LEU A 209 1.68 -14.11 -13.23
C LEU A 209 1.54 -15.54 -13.81
N PRO A 210 2.44 -16.48 -13.47
CA PRO A 210 2.45 -17.81 -14.06
C PRO A 210 1.24 -18.60 -13.57
N ILE A 211 0.39 -18.99 -14.51
CA ILE A 211 -0.45 -20.19 -14.36
C ILE A 211 0.54 -21.35 -14.35
N ASN A 212 0.94 -21.80 -13.16
CA ASN A 212 1.67 -23.05 -13.05
C ASN A 212 0.71 -24.20 -13.38
N HIS A 213 1.16 -25.04 -14.30
CA HIS A 213 0.50 -26.23 -14.82
C HIS A 213 0.10 -27.25 -13.75
#